data_AF-A0A419GDH4-F1
#
_entry.id   AF-A0A419GDH4-F1
#
_cell.length_a   1.000
_cell.length_b   1.000
_cell.length_c   1.000
_cell.angle_alpha   90.00
_cell.angle_beta   90.00
_cell.angle_gamma   90.00
#
_symmetry.space_group_name_H-M   'P 1'
#
loop_
_entity.id
_entity.type
_entity.pdbx_description
1 polymer ?
#
loop_
_entity_poly.entity_id
_entity_poly.type
_entity_poly.pdbx_seq_one_letter_code
_entity_poly.pdbx_strand_id
1 'polypeptide(L)'
;EAIRQIKTLADPPPRTTMGLSNVSQRCAERHLLNRTYMVLCMAAGLDSAIVDVDDELLVDAAAAAEVLLNRDIYCDSFLKTFRQR
;
A
#
# COMPACT_ATOMS: atom_id res chain seq x y z
N GLU A 1 4.66 2.80 -13.05
CA GLU A 1 4.40 2.08 -14.32
C GLU A 1 4.72 0.59 -14.27
N ALA A 2 5.90 0.16 -13.82
CA ALA A 2 6.26 -1.27 -13.80
C ALA A 2 5.23 -2.18 -13.10
N ILE A 3 4.73 -1.81 -11.92
CA ILE A 3 3.69 -2.58 -11.19
C ILE A 3 2.47 -2.81 -12.09
N ARG A 4 1.99 -1.76 -12.77
CA ARG A 4 0.81 -1.84 -13.65
C ARG A 4 1.05 -2.76 -14.85
N GLN A 5 2.24 -2.69 -15.44
CA GLN A 5 2.63 -3.56 -16.57
C GLN A 5 2.78 -5.02 -16.14
N ILE A 6 3.30 -5.28 -14.93
CA ILE A 6 3.41 -6.66 -14.42
C ILE A 6 2.04 -7.34 -14.34
N LYS A 7 0.98 -6.58 -14.02
CA LYS A 7 -0.40 -7.09 -13.99
C LYS A 7 -0.94 -7.53 -15.35
N THR A 8 -0.29 -7.17 -16.46
CA THR A 8 -0.72 -7.59 -17.80
C THR A 8 0.13 -8.73 -18.39
N LEU A 9 1.11 -9.26 -17.64
CA LEU A 9 2.05 -10.26 -18.18
C LEU A 9 1.49 -11.68 -18.26
N ALA A 10 0.54 -12.05 -17.39
CA ALA A 10 -0.05 -13.38 -17.35
C ALA A 10 -1.47 -13.34 -16.74
N ASP A 11 -2.21 -14.43 -16.93
CA ASP A 11 -3.51 -14.68 -16.30
C ASP A 11 -3.49 -16.04 -15.57
N PRO A 12 -3.54 -16.08 -14.22
CA PRO A 12 -3.70 -14.95 -13.32
C PRO A 12 -2.44 -14.06 -13.24
N PRO A 13 -2.60 -12.76 -12.92
CA PRO A 13 -1.49 -11.82 -12.85
C PRO A 13 -0.51 -12.17 -11.73
N PRO A 14 0.80 -12.04 -11.95
CA PRO A 14 1.79 -12.22 -10.88
C PRO A 14 1.56 -11.22 -9.73
N ARG A 15 1.85 -11.67 -8.50
CA ARG A 15 1.87 -10.79 -7.33
C ARG A 15 3.18 -9.99 -7.29
N THR A 16 3.08 -8.79 -6.76
CA THR A 16 4.13 -7.79 -6.64
C THR A 16 4.34 -7.44 -5.18
N THR A 17 5.59 -7.41 -4.77
CA THR A 17 6.00 -7.00 -3.42
C THR A 17 7.15 -6.01 -3.51
N MET A 18 7.29 -5.12 -2.53
CA MET A 18 8.39 -4.16 -2.49
C MET A 18 8.83 -3.81 -1.06
N GLY A 19 10.11 -3.47 -0.89
CA GLY A 19 10.61 -2.82 0.32
C GLY A 19 10.31 -1.33 0.29
N LEU A 20 9.26 -0.89 0.99
CA LEU A 20 8.77 0.48 0.91
C LEU A 20 9.80 1.49 1.42
N SER A 21 10.47 1.14 2.51
CA SER A 21 11.35 2.04 3.26
C SER A 21 12.62 2.45 2.49
N ASN A 22 12.90 1.78 1.37
CA ASN A 22 13.99 2.12 0.46
C ASN A 22 13.71 3.40 -0.34
N VAL A 23 12.43 3.74 -0.60
CA VAL A 23 12.07 4.89 -1.44
C VAL A 23 12.50 6.23 -0.86
N SER A 24 12.60 6.31 0.45
CA SER A 24 12.85 7.54 1.22
C SER A 24 14.14 7.46 2.06
N GLN A 25 15.03 6.53 1.73
CA GLN A 25 16.28 6.36 2.47
C GLN A 25 17.13 7.65 2.41
N ARG A 26 17.52 8.15 3.60
CA ARG A 26 18.26 9.43 3.78
C ARG A 26 17.51 10.69 3.33
N CYS A 27 16.20 10.60 3.09
CA CYS A 27 15.37 11.79 2.84
C CYS A 27 14.85 12.39 4.15
N ALA A 28 14.59 13.70 4.14
CA ALA A 28 13.73 14.32 5.14
C ALA A 28 12.28 13.80 4.98
N GLU A 29 11.47 13.86 6.05
CA GLU A 29 10.06 13.47 6.03
C GLU A 29 9.78 12.04 5.50
N ARG A 30 10.64 11.08 5.90
CA ARG A 30 10.61 9.66 5.48
C ARG A 30 9.22 9.03 5.57
N HIS A 31 8.50 9.27 6.67
CA HIS A 31 7.15 8.74 6.91
C HIS A 31 6.12 9.26 5.88
N LEU A 32 6.19 10.56 5.54
CA LEU A 32 5.31 11.16 4.54
C LEU A 32 5.55 10.56 3.16
N LEU A 33 6.82 10.45 2.76
CA LEU A 33 7.19 9.87 1.48
C LEU A 33 6.76 8.39 1.39
N ASN A 34 6.98 7.60 2.46
CA ASN A 34 6.61 6.20 2.49
C ASN A 34 5.11 5.98 2.31
N ARG A 35 4.27 6.60 3.15
CA ARG A 35 2.81 6.40 3.05
C ARG A 35 2.24 6.90 1.72
N THR A 36 2.75 8.03 1.21
CA THR A 36 2.31 8.57 -0.08
C THR A 36 2.67 7.62 -1.21
N TYR A 37 3.90 7.12 -1.23
CA TYR A 37 4.35 6.18 -2.26
C TYR A 37 3.60 4.85 -2.17
N MET A 38 3.29 4.38 -0.95
CA MET A 38 2.51 3.17 -0.74
C MET A 38 1.13 3.26 -1.40
N VAL A 39 0.38 4.34 -1.16
CA VAL A 39 -0.95 4.56 -1.76
C VAL A 39 -0.87 4.60 -3.29
N LEU A 40 0.14 5.29 -3.85
CA LEU A 40 0.36 5.32 -5.30
C LEU A 40 0.65 3.94 -5.88
N CYS A 41 1.47 3.13 -5.20
CA CYS A 41 1.77 1.76 -5.62
C CYS A 41 0.54 0.84 -5.49
N MET A 42 -0.27 0.96 -4.44
CA MET A 42 -1.52 0.22 -4.28
C MET A 42 -2.48 0.51 -5.43
N ALA A 43 -2.64 1.78 -5.81
CA ALA A 43 -3.44 2.18 -6.96
C ALA A 43 -2.90 1.62 -8.29
N ALA A 44 -1.58 1.43 -8.39
CA ALA A 44 -0.95 0.79 -9.55
C ALA A 44 -1.09 -0.75 -9.56
N GLY A 45 -1.60 -1.35 -8.49
CA GLY A 45 -1.82 -2.80 -8.37
C GLY A 45 -0.88 -3.53 -7.40
N LEU A 46 -0.19 -2.85 -6.49
CA LEU A 46 0.67 -3.51 -5.51
C LEU A 46 -0.13 -4.47 -4.61
N ASP A 47 0.43 -5.66 -4.34
CA ASP A 47 -0.21 -6.70 -3.52
C ASP A 47 0.36 -6.77 -2.10
N SER A 48 1.65 -6.47 -1.91
CA SER A 48 2.25 -6.42 -0.57
C SER A 48 3.45 -5.48 -0.49
N ALA A 49 3.81 -5.07 0.72
CA ALA A 49 4.98 -4.27 0.99
C ALA A 49 5.64 -4.66 2.31
N ILE A 50 6.97 -4.63 2.35
CA ILE A 50 7.74 -4.67 3.60
C ILE A 50 7.82 -3.22 4.10
N VAL A 51 7.11 -2.95 5.19
CA VAL A 51 6.89 -1.61 5.74
C VAL A 51 7.20 -1.58 7.24
N ASP A 52 7.31 -0.37 7.77
CA ASP A 52 7.29 -0.13 9.20
C ASP A 52 5.84 -0.10 9.68
N VAL A 53 5.44 -1.10 10.46
CA VAL A 53 4.06 -1.25 10.95
C VAL A 53 3.79 -0.41 12.19
N ASP A 54 4.82 0.13 12.84
CA ASP A 54 4.68 1.03 13.99
C ASP A 54 4.30 2.46 13.54
N ASP A 55 4.38 2.77 12.24
CA ASP A 55 3.84 3.99 11.65
C ASP A 55 2.32 3.88 11.47
N GLU A 56 1.56 4.30 12.49
CA GLU A 56 0.10 4.21 12.49
C GLU A 56 -0.55 4.94 11.30
N LEU A 57 0.02 6.07 10.86
CA LEU A 57 -0.50 6.84 9.72
C LEU A 57 -0.27 6.12 8.39
N LEU A 58 0.80 5.33 8.29
CA LEU A 58 1.04 4.47 7.14
C LEU A 58 -0.01 3.35 7.09
N VAL A 59 -0.29 2.70 8.22
CA VAL A 59 -1.31 1.65 8.31
C VAL A 59 -2.70 2.22 7.99
N ASP A 60 -3.04 3.39 8.52
CA ASP A 60 -4.30 4.07 8.21
C ASP A 60 -4.43 4.43 6.72
N ALA A 61 -3.33 4.87 6.10
CA ALA A 61 -3.30 5.14 4.66
C ALA A 61 -3.52 3.87 3.81
N ALA A 62 -2.95 2.72 4.21
CA ALA A 62 -3.22 1.43 3.58
C ALA A 62 -4.70 1.04 3.70
N ALA A 63 -5.26 1.11 4.91
CA ALA A 63 -6.67 0.79 5.15
C ALA A 63 -7.60 1.68 4.31
N ALA A 64 -7.32 2.98 4.25
CA ALA A 64 -8.08 3.91 3.42
C ALA A 64 -7.96 3.59 1.92
N ALA A 65 -6.76 3.23 1.45
CA ALA A 65 -6.53 2.86 0.06
C ALA A 65 -7.27 1.57 -0.33
N GLU A 66 -7.34 0.55 0.54
CA GLU A 66 -8.10 -0.69 0.28
C GLU A 66 -9.60 -0.41 0.08
N VAL A 67 -10.18 0.46 0.91
CA VAL A 67 -11.57 0.93 0.77
C VAL A 67 -11.75 1.69 -0.56
N LEU A 68 -10.87 2.67 -0.84
CA LEU A 68 -10.97 3.50 -2.05
C LEU A 68 -10.76 2.73 -3.35
N LEU A 69 -9.97 1.65 -3.31
CA LEU A 69 -9.77 0.73 -4.44
C LEU A 69 -10.86 -0.34 -4.53
N ASN A 70 -11.90 -0.25 -3.70
CA ASN A 70 -13.02 -1.18 -3.63
C ASN A 70 -12.58 -2.64 -3.40
N ARG A 71 -11.50 -2.83 -2.66
CA ARG A 71 -10.99 -4.14 -2.24
C ARG A 71 -11.61 -4.57 -0.91
N ASP A 72 -11.98 -3.60 -0.08
CA ASP A 72 -12.74 -3.80 1.16
C ASP A 72 -14.04 -3.01 1.16
N ILE A 73 -15.07 -3.59 1.77
CA ILE A 73 -16.37 -2.94 1.96
C ILE A 73 -16.22 -1.86 3.04
N TYR A 74 -16.62 -0.63 2.71
CA TYR A 74 -16.59 0.48 3.64
C TYR A 74 -17.43 0.21 4.90
N CYS A 75 -16.87 0.57 6.05
CA CYS A 75 -17.58 0.73 7.32
C CYS A 75 -16.92 1.85 8.12
N ASP A 76 -17.64 2.49 9.03
CA ASP A 76 -17.10 3.60 9.85
C ASP A 76 -15.86 3.18 10.67
N SER A 77 -15.75 1.89 10.98
CA SER A 77 -14.64 1.31 11.74
C SER A 77 -13.58 0.64 10.86
N PHE A 78 -13.47 0.98 9.56
CA PHE A 78 -12.56 0.32 8.61
C PHE A 78 -11.09 0.28 9.09
N LEU A 79 -10.64 1.34 9.78
CA LEU A 79 -9.29 1.42 10.36
C LEU A 79 -9.03 0.36 11.45
N LYS A 80 -10.06 0.02 12.24
CA LYS A 80 -9.95 -1.03 13.27
C LYS A 80 -10.04 -2.41 12.62
N THR A 81 -10.94 -2.59 11.68
CA THR A 81 -11.13 -3.85 10.94
C THR A 81 -9.86 -4.25 10.18
N PHE A 82 -9.21 -3.28 9.52
CA PHE A 82 -7.97 -3.53 8.79
C PHE A 82 -6.82 -4.02 9.70
N ARG A 83 -6.69 -3.44 10.90
CA ARG A 83 -5.68 -3.83 11.89
C ARG A 83 -5.93 -5.20 12.55
N GLN A 84 -7.16 -5.69 12.52
CA GLN A 84 -7.56 -6.97 13.14
C GLN A 84 -7.48 -8.16 12.18
N ARG A 85 -7.23 -7.90 10.90
CA ARG A 85 -7.03 -8.91 9.86
C ARG A 85 -5.64 -9.51 9.93
#